data_AF-A0A6J3A3L4-F1
#
_entry.id   AF-A0A6J3A3L4-F1
#
_cell.length_a   1.000
_cell.length_b   1.000
_cell.length_c   1.000
_cell.angle_alpha   90.00
_cell.angle_beta   90.00
_cell.angle_gamma   90.00
#
_symmetry.space_group_name_H-M   'P 1'
#
loop_
_entity.id
_entity.type
_entity.pdbx_description
1 polymer ?
#
loop_
_entity_poly.entity_id
_entity_poly.type
_entity_poly.pdbx_seq_one_letter_code
_entity_poly.pdbx_strand_id
1 'polypeptide(L)'
;MSVFNLSNAIMGSGILGLAYAMAHTGVLFFLALLLCIALLSSYSIHLLLTCAGVVGIRAYEQLGQRALGPAGKVVVAAVICLHNVGAMSSYLFIIKSELPLVIGTFLDMDPEGDWYLKGNLLIIIVSVLIILPLALMRHLGYLGYTSGLSLTCMLFFLISVIYKKFQLGCAMGRNETAAENKSAPSLLTQGLNTSCEAQMFTADSQMFYTVPIMAFAFVCHPEVLPIYTELYRPSKRRMQAVANVSIGAMFCMYGLTATFGYLTFYSSVEAEMLHMYSQQDLLILCVRLAVLLAVTLTVPVVLFPIRRALQQLLFPSKAFSWPRHVAIALILLVLVNVLVICVPTIRDIFGVIGSTSAPSLIFILPSIFYLRIIPSDVEPLYSWPKIQALCFGVLGVLFMAISLGFMFANWATGQSHVSGH
;
A
#
# COMPACT_ATOMS: atom_id res chain seq x y z
N MET A 1 12.27 16.71 5.15
CA MET A 1 12.67 15.31 5.43
C MET A 1 11.55 14.51 6.06
N SER A 2 11.03 14.83 7.25
CA SER A 2 9.97 14.02 7.89
C SER A 2 8.68 13.88 7.07
N VAL A 3 8.28 14.94 6.33
CA VAL A 3 7.17 14.86 5.36
C VAL A 3 7.48 13.86 4.25
N PHE A 4 8.70 13.87 3.68
CA PHE A 4 9.06 12.91 2.63
C PHE A 4 9.08 11.47 3.14
N ASN A 5 9.61 11.22 4.34
CA ASN A 5 9.59 9.88 4.94
C ASN A 5 8.15 9.38 5.15
N LEU A 6 7.28 10.23 5.72
CA LEU A 6 5.90 9.83 5.98
C LEU A 6 5.10 9.70 4.68
N SER A 7 5.29 10.59 3.71
CA SER A 7 4.68 10.47 2.38
C SER A 7 5.14 9.21 1.67
N ASN A 8 6.43 8.84 1.74
CA ASN A 8 6.92 7.60 1.13
C ASN A 8 6.34 6.35 1.80
N ALA A 9 6.15 6.39 3.13
CA ALA A 9 5.46 5.33 3.86
C ALA A 9 3.99 5.18 3.47
N ILE A 10 3.29 6.30 3.19
CA ILE A 10 1.89 6.28 2.73
C ILE A 10 1.84 5.77 1.28
N MET A 11 2.56 6.42 0.37
CA MET A 11 2.51 6.25 -1.10
C MET A 11 2.51 4.78 -1.53
N GLY A 12 3.47 4.03 -0.98
CA GLY A 12 3.67 2.61 -1.14
C GLY A 12 3.25 1.95 -2.46
N SER A 13 2.91 0.67 -2.39
CA SER A 13 2.44 -0.12 -3.54
C SER A 13 0.94 0.07 -3.78
N GLY A 14 0.23 0.65 -2.80
CA GLY A 14 -1.22 0.83 -2.85
C GLY A 14 -1.65 1.67 -4.05
N ILE A 15 -0.83 2.65 -4.47
CA ILE A 15 -1.11 3.51 -5.61
C ILE A 15 -1.43 2.76 -6.91
N LEU A 16 -0.79 1.61 -7.15
CA LEU A 16 -0.98 0.81 -8.37
C LEU A 16 -2.34 0.09 -8.40
N GLY A 17 -2.91 -0.20 -7.22
CA GLY A 17 -4.22 -0.84 -7.08
C GLY A 17 -5.39 0.14 -6.98
N LEU A 18 -5.14 1.46 -6.93
CA LEU A 18 -6.21 2.45 -6.76
C LEU A 18 -7.04 2.68 -8.03
N ALA A 19 -6.45 2.53 -9.22
CA ALA A 19 -7.20 2.59 -10.47
C ALA A 19 -8.20 1.42 -10.58
N TYR A 20 -7.78 0.22 -10.18
CA TYR A 20 -8.67 -0.94 -10.03
C TYR A 20 -9.80 -0.66 -9.05
N ALA A 21 -9.48 -0.07 -7.89
CA ALA A 21 -10.49 0.31 -6.91
C ALA A 21 -11.51 1.30 -7.48
N MET A 22 -11.08 2.27 -8.28
CA MET A 22 -11.98 3.21 -8.96
C MET A 22 -12.85 2.51 -10.02
N ALA A 23 -12.32 1.56 -10.77
CA ALA A 23 -13.07 0.84 -11.80
C ALA A 23 -14.31 0.11 -11.25
N HIS A 24 -14.23 -0.43 -10.03
CA HIS A 24 -15.32 -1.17 -9.38
C HIS A 24 -16.17 -0.35 -8.41
N THR A 25 -15.85 0.93 -8.18
CA THR A 25 -16.64 1.84 -7.30
C THR A 25 -17.26 3.01 -8.05
N GLY A 26 -16.71 3.36 -9.21
CA GLY A 26 -17.06 4.57 -9.95
C GLY A 26 -16.34 5.81 -9.41
N VAL A 27 -16.17 6.82 -10.28
CA VAL A 27 -15.29 7.98 -10.00
C VAL A 27 -15.72 8.78 -8.77
N LEU A 28 -17.02 9.12 -8.67
CA LEU A 28 -17.51 9.99 -7.60
C LEU A 28 -17.45 9.28 -6.24
N PHE A 29 -17.90 8.03 -6.19
CA PHE A 29 -17.91 7.25 -4.97
C PHE A 29 -16.49 6.90 -4.51
N PHE A 30 -15.58 6.58 -5.43
CA PHE A 30 -14.17 6.41 -5.13
C PHE A 30 -13.56 7.65 -4.46
N LEU A 31 -13.74 8.84 -5.05
CA LEU A 31 -13.16 10.08 -4.49
C LEU A 31 -13.74 10.40 -3.11
N ALA A 32 -15.05 10.17 -2.90
CA ALA A 32 -15.69 10.34 -1.61
C ALA A 32 -15.13 9.36 -0.55
N LEU A 33 -14.96 8.08 -0.91
CA LEU A 33 -14.36 7.07 -0.03
C LEU A 33 -12.89 7.39 0.26
N LEU A 34 -12.13 7.83 -0.74
CA LEU A 34 -10.70 8.18 -0.59
C LEU A 34 -10.54 9.35 0.38
N LEU A 35 -11.39 10.37 0.24
CA LEU A 35 -11.42 11.51 1.16
C LEU A 35 -11.83 11.09 2.57
N CYS A 36 -12.85 10.24 2.70
CA CYS A 36 -13.30 9.71 3.98
C CYS A 36 -12.17 8.97 4.72
N ILE A 37 -11.50 8.01 4.05
CA ILE A 37 -10.39 7.26 4.64
C ILE A 37 -9.20 8.18 4.98
N ALA A 38 -8.89 9.16 4.14
CA ALA A 38 -7.83 10.12 4.42
C ALA A 38 -8.11 10.96 5.68
N LEU A 39 -9.34 11.46 5.84
CA LEU A 39 -9.77 12.21 7.02
C LEU A 39 -9.77 11.34 8.28
N LEU A 40 -10.27 10.10 8.18
CA LEU A 40 -10.28 9.14 9.29
C LEU A 40 -8.85 8.76 9.70
N SER A 41 -7.93 8.60 8.73
CA SER A 41 -6.52 8.34 9.00
C SER A 41 -5.84 9.53 9.71
N SER A 42 -6.12 10.77 9.28
CA SER A 42 -5.63 11.98 9.95
C SER A 42 -6.14 12.10 11.41
N TYR A 43 -7.43 11.81 11.63
CA TYR A 43 -8.05 11.79 12.96
C TYR A 43 -7.45 10.71 13.85
N SER A 44 -7.24 9.50 13.33
CA SER A 44 -6.56 8.42 14.04
C SER A 44 -5.15 8.82 14.51
N ILE A 45 -4.36 9.44 13.64
CA ILE A 45 -3.03 9.96 14.00
C ILE A 45 -3.15 10.98 15.12
N HIS A 46 -4.17 11.83 15.12
CA HIS A 46 -4.42 12.76 16.22
C HIS A 46 -4.65 12.04 17.55
N LEU A 47 -5.48 10.99 17.57
CA LEU A 47 -5.71 10.17 18.78
C LEU A 47 -4.40 9.54 19.25
N LEU A 48 -3.64 8.93 18.33
CA LEU A 48 -2.36 8.29 18.63
C LEU A 48 -1.33 9.26 19.23
N LEU A 49 -1.17 10.44 18.61
CA LEU A 49 -0.24 11.47 19.07
C LEU A 49 -0.67 12.08 20.42
N THR A 50 -1.97 12.13 20.69
CA THR A 50 -2.49 12.56 22.01
C THR A 50 -2.10 11.57 23.09
N CYS A 51 -2.33 10.28 22.86
CA CYS A 51 -1.94 9.22 23.78
C CYS A 51 -0.43 9.19 24.03
N ALA A 52 0.37 9.26 22.96
CA ALA A 52 1.83 9.32 23.06
C ALA A 52 2.32 10.56 23.83
N GLY A 53 1.62 11.69 23.71
CA GLY A 53 1.91 12.92 24.44
C GLY A 53 1.68 12.80 25.94
N VAL A 54 0.56 12.20 26.36
CA VAL A 54 0.19 12.05 27.79
C VAL A 54 1.13 11.09 28.52
N VAL A 55 1.47 9.95 27.91
CA VAL A 55 2.33 8.94 28.56
C VAL A 55 3.81 9.22 28.36
N GLY A 56 4.17 10.06 27.38
CA GLY A 56 5.57 10.29 27.00
C GLY A 56 6.22 9.12 26.25
N ILE A 57 5.45 8.10 25.85
CA ILE A 57 5.93 6.92 25.12
C ILE A 57 6.01 7.22 23.62
N ARG A 58 7.12 6.81 22.99
CA ARG A 58 7.40 7.06 21.55
C ARG A 58 7.60 5.79 20.72
N ALA A 59 7.02 4.68 21.18
CA ALA A 59 6.97 3.41 20.46
C ALA A 59 5.54 2.86 20.51
N TYR A 60 5.05 2.35 19.38
CA TYR A 60 3.65 1.95 19.26
C TYR A 60 3.35 0.73 20.13
N GLU A 61 4.27 -0.24 20.18
CA GLU A 61 4.17 -1.46 20.97
C GLU A 61 4.16 -1.17 22.48
N GLN A 62 4.95 -0.19 22.91
CA GLN A 62 4.98 0.25 24.31
C GLN A 62 3.69 0.97 24.70
N LEU A 63 3.06 1.68 23.76
CA LEU A 63 1.74 2.29 23.99
C LEU A 63 0.68 1.20 24.19
N GLY A 64 0.74 0.13 23.39
CA GLY A 64 -0.05 -1.08 23.59
C GLY A 64 0.18 -1.73 24.95
N GLN A 65 1.44 -1.83 25.37
CA GLN A 65 1.80 -2.34 26.69
C GLN A 65 1.17 -1.52 27.82
N ARG A 66 1.16 -0.19 27.69
CA ARG A 66 0.58 0.70 28.70
C ARG A 66 -0.94 0.62 28.77
N ALA A 67 -1.60 0.46 27.63
CA ALA A 67 -3.07 0.45 27.53
C ALA A 67 -3.70 -0.88 27.93
N LEU A 68 -3.09 -2.01 27.52
CA LEU A 68 -3.68 -3.35 27.60
C LEU A 68 -2.74 -4.37 28.29
N GLY A 69 -1.63 -3.91 28.90
CA GLY A 69 -0.66 -4.79 29.53
C GLY A 69 0.18 -5.60 28.53
N PRO A 70 0.83 -6.69 28.95
CA PRO A 70 1.75 -7.46 28.11
C PRO A 70 1.06 -8.06 26.87
N ALA A 71 -0.21 -8.47 26.97
CA ALA A 71 -0.98 -8.95 25.83
C ALA A 71 -1.14 -7.87 24.74
N GLY A 72 -1.40 -6.62 25.15
CA GLY A 72 -1.46 -5.47 24.26
C GLY A 72 -0.20 -5.25 23.44
N LYS A 73 0.96 -5.41 24.07
CA LYS A 73 2.26 -5.31 23.40
C LYS A 73 2.37 -6.33 22.27
N VAL A 74 2.01 -7.58 22.53
CA VAL A 74 2.08 -8.69 21.56
C VAL A 74 1.11 -8.44 20.40
N VAL A 75 -0.14 -8.08 20.68
CA VAL A 75 -1.16 -7.81 19.65
C VAL A 75 -0.72 -6.69 18.72
N VAL A 76 -0.25 -5.58 19.28
CA VAL A 76 0.23 -4.43 18.51
C VAL A 76 1.43 -4.80 17.65
N ALA A 77 2.43 -5.49 18.22
CA ALA A 77 3.59 -5.93 17.46
C ALA A 77 3.19 -6.89 16.32
N ALA A 78 2.26 -7.80 16.56
CA ALA A 78 1.75 -8.73 15.55
C ALA A 78 1.02 -8.00 14.41
N VAL A 79 0.16 -7.03 14.72
CA VAL A 79 -0.55 -6.23 13.72
C VAL A 79 0.41 -5.38 12.88
N ILE A 80 1.42 -4.76 13.51
CA ILE A 80 2.47 -4.01 12.79
C ILE A 80 3.27 -4.94 11.88
N CYS A 81 3.67 -6.11 12.38
CA CYS A 81 4.39 -7.10 11.58
C CYS A 81 3.54 -7.56 10.40
N LEU A 82 2.27 -7.89 10.61
CA LEU A 82 1.35 -8.29 9.55
C LEU A 82 1.22 -7.21 8.48
N HIS A 83 0.98 -5.96 8.88
CA HIS A 83 0.85 -4.85 7.95
C HIS A 83 2.10 -4.65 7.08
N ASN A 84 3.25 -4.55 7.73
CA ASN A 84 4.50 -4.24 7.05
C ASN A 84 5.03 -5.43 6.24
N VAL A 85 4.80 -6.68 6.68
CA VAL A 85 5.07 -7.87 5.83
C VAL A 85 4.19 -7.83 4.59
N GLY A 86 2.91 -7.47 4.73
CA GLY A 86 1.99 -7.27 3.61
C GLY A 86 2.50 -6.22 2.61
N ALA A 87 2.89 -5.05 3.11
CA ALA A 87 3.43 -3.98 2.28
C ALA A 87 4.77 -4.35 1.62
N MET A 88 5.66 -5.06 2.33
CA MET A 88 6.87 -5.60 1.72
C MET A 88 6.56 -6.63 0.63
N SER A 89 5.55 -7.47 0.84
CA SER A 89 5.15 -8.50 -0.11
C SER A 89 4.63 -7.88 -1.41
N SER A 90 3.84 -6.81 -1.33
CA SER A 90 3.37 -6.13 -2.53
C SER A 90 4.48 -5.41 -3.29
N TYR A 91 5.47 -4.80 -2.63
CA TYR A 91 6.66 -4.26 -3.32
C TYR A 91 7.46 -5.33 -4.05
N LEU A 92 7.70 -6.45 -3.37
CA LEU A 92 8.41 -7.58 -3.94
C LEU A 92 7.62 -8.23 -5.08
N PHE A 93 6.28 -8.27 -5.00
CA PHE A 93 5.42 -8.73 -6.10
C PHE A 93 5.59 -7.86 -7.35
N ILE A 94 5.60 -6.52 -7.20
CA ILE A 94 5.83 -5.59 -8.31
C ILE A 94 7.21 -5.83 -8.95
N ILE A 95 8.24 -6.11 -8.15
CA ILE A 95 9.57 -6.47 -8.68
C ILE A 95 9.49 -7.79 -9.45
N LYS A 96 8.76 -8.78 -8.94
CA LYS A 96 8.58 -10.09 -9.60
C LYS A 96 7.83 -9.97 -10.94
N SER A 97 6.81 -9.12 -11.05
CA SER A 97 6.02 -8.95 -12.28
C SER A 97 6.70 -8.04 -13.31
N GLU A 98 7.27 -6.91 -12.89
CA GLU A 98 7.72 -5.86 -13.81
C GLU A 98 9.21 -5.96 -14.19
N LEU A 99 10.07 -6.47 -13.31
CA LEU A 99 11.51 -6.55 -13.61
C LEU A 99 11.84 -7.46 -14.82
N PRO A 100 11.21 -8.65 -14.97
CA PRO A 100 11.41 -9.47 -16.18
C PRO A 100 11.06 -8.73 -17.46
N LEU A 101 9.96 -7.97 -17.47
CA LEU A 101 9.50 -7.21 -18.63
C LEU A 101 10.53 -6.16 -19.04
N VAL A 102 11.06 -5.42 -18.07
CA VAL A 102 12.10 -4.43 -18.31
C VAL A 102 13.36 -5.08 -18.90
N ILE A 103 13.84 -6.18 -18.32
CA ILE A 103 15.05 -6.87 -18.79
C ILE A 103 14.83 -7.46 -20.20
N GLY A 104 13.68 -8.08 -20.45
CA GLY A 104 13.32 -8.62 -21.76
C GLY A 104 13.32 -7.55 -22.86
N THR A 105 12.74 -6.38 -22.58
CA THR A 105 12.76 -5.25 -23.53
C THR A 105 14.17 -4.69 -23.76
N PHE A 106 15.04 -4.65 -22.75
CA PHE A 106 16.43 -4.18 -22.93
C PHE A 106 17.31 -5.17 -23.70
N LEU A 107 17.05 -6.46 -23.58
CA LEU A 107 17.82 -7.51 -24.23
C LEU A 107 17.23 -7.92 -25.60
N ASP A 108 16.05 -7.43 -25.96
CA ASP A 108 15.28 -7.82 -27.15
C ASP A 108 15.03 -9.35 -27.20
N MET A 109 14.72 -9.92 -26.03
CA MET A 109 14.54 -11.36 -25.84
C MET A 109 13.18 -11.68 -25.24
N ASP A 110 12.59 -12.80 -25.66
CA ASP A 110 11.33 -13.27 -25.11
C ASP A 110 11.47 -13.63 -23.62
N PRO A 111 10.65 -13.04 -22.73
CA PRO A 111 10.71 -13.29 -21.29
C PRO A 111 10.42 -14.74 -20.88
N GLU A 112 9.92 -15.57 -21.79
CA GLU A 112 9.52 -16.95 -21.51
C GLU A 112 10.65 -17.99 -21.70
N GLY A 113 11.71 -17.66 -22.43
CA GLY A 113 12.72 -18.65 -22.84
C GLY A 113 13.80 -18.95 -21.80
N ASP A 114 14.22 -17.94 -21.02
CA ASP A 114 15.46 -18.00 -20.26
C ASP A 114 15.28 -18.06 -18.74
N TRP A 115 16.14 -18.84 -18.08
CA TRP A 115 16.11 -19.06 -16.63
C TRP A 115 16.26 -17.77 -15.81
N TYR A 116 16.94 -16.76 -16.35
CA TYR A 116 17.18 -15.47 -15.71
C TYR A 116 16.02 -14.48 -15.88
N LEU A 117 15.06 -14.75 -16.76
CA LEU A 117 13.82 -13.95 -16.93
C LEU A 117 12.68 -14.47 -16.04
N LYS A 118 12.87 -15.59 -15.33
CA LYS A 118 11.91 -16.07 -14.35
C LYS A 118 11.80 -15.08 -13.18
N GLY A 119 10.66 -14.41 -13.05
CA GLY A 119 10.39 -13.43 -11.97
C GLY A 119 10.68 -13.98 -10.56
N ASN A 120 10.39 -15.27 -10.33
CA ASN A 120 10.68 -15.96 -9.07
C ASN A 120 12.17 -16.05 -8.72
N LEU A 121 13.06 -16.03 -9.71
CA LEU A 121 14.50 -16.04 -9.47
C LEU A 121 15.05 -14.62 -9.35
N LEU A 122 14.60 -13.72 -10.22
CA LEU A 122 14.98 -12.31 -10.22
C LEU A 122 14.68 -11.64 -8.88
N ILE A 123 13.51 -11.90 -8.30
CA ILE A 123 13.13 -11.39 -6.98
C ILE A 123 14.11 -11.82 -5.88
N ILE A 124 14.62 -13.06 -5.93
CA ILE A 124 15.61 -13.58 -4.97
C ILE A 124 16.95 -12.87 -5.18
N ILE A 125 17.38 -12.71 -6.43
CA ILE A 125 18.63 -12.01 -6.77
C ILE A 125 18.59 -10.57 -6.28
N VAL A 126 17.53 -9.82 -6.59
CA VAL A 126 17.35 -8.43 -6.14
C VAL A 126 17.27 -8.35 -4.61
N SER A 127 16.55 -9.29 -3.99
CA SER A 127 16.44 -9.36 -2.53
C SER A 127 17.81 -9.52 -1.86
N VAL A 128 18.65 -10.43 -2.36
CA VAL A 128 19.97 -10.72 -1.76
C VAL A 128 21.00 -9.65 -2.10
N LEU A 129 21.03 -9.15 -3.33
CA LEU A 129 22.09 -8.25 -3.80
C LEU A 129 21.82 -6.77 -3.51
N ILE A 130 20.55 -6.37 -3.45
CA ILE A 130 20.18 -4.95 -3.32
C ILE A 130 19.46 -4.72 -1.99
N ILE A 131 18.35 -5.43 -1.76
CA ILE A 131 17.48 -5.15 -0.61
C ILE A 131 18.18 -5.51 0.70
N LEU A 132 18.83 -6.66 0.80
CA LEU A 132 19.49 -7.11 2.03
C LEU A 132 20.62 -6.17 2.46
N PRO A 133 21.58 -5.74 1.62
CA PRO A 133 22.57 -4.75 2.00
C PRO A 133 21.96 -3.43 2.49
N LEU A 134 20.93 -2.93 1.78
CA LEU A 134 20.24 -1.71 2.17
C LEU A 134 19.49 -1.86 3.51
N ALA A 135 18.86 -3.01 3.74
CA ALA A 135 18.16 -3.36 4.97
C ALA A 135 19.07 -3.48 6.20
N LEU A 136 20.32 -3.91 5.99
CA LEU A 136 21.32 -4.06 7.06
C LEU A 136 21.96 -2.73 7.48
N MET A 137 21.67 -1.63 6.80
CA MET A 137 22.15 -0.31 7.20
C MET A 137 21.62 0.08 8.59
N ARG A 138 22.55 0.47 9.47
CA ARG A 138 22.28 0.75 10.89
C ARG A 138 21.65 2.13 11.12
N HIS A 139 22.02 3.10 10.32
CA HIS A 139 21.58 4.49 10.45
C HIS A 139 20.83 4.91 9.20
N LEU A 140 19.54 5.17 9.38
CA LEU A 140 18.63 5.63 8.34
C LEU A 140 18.70 7.16 8.14
N GLY A 141 19.80 7.81 8.53
CA GLY A 141 19.97 9.26 8.33
C GLY A 141 19.84 9.68 6.85
N TYR A 142 20.02 8.74 5.93
CA TYR A 142 19.84 8.93 4.49
C TYR A 142 18.41 8.68 3.99
N LEU A 143 17.49 8.19 4.83
CA LEU A 143 16.11 7.87 4.41
C LEU A 143 15.33 9.05 3.91
N GLY A 144 15.62 10.25 4.41
CA GLY A 144 15.02 11.47 3.88
C GLY A 144 15.34 11.68 2.40
N TYR A 145 16.55 11.33 1.96
CA TYR A 145 16.97 11.48 0.58
C TYR A 145 16.41 10.36 -0.30
N THR A 146 16.47 9.10 0.15
CA THR A 146 15.91 7.97 -0.61
C THR A 146 14.38 8.07 -0.73
N SER A 147 13.70 8.53 0.32
CA SER A 147 12.26 8.81 0.30
C SER A 147 11.90 9.96 -0.63
N GLY A 148 12.73 11.01 -0.68
CA GLY A 148 12.58 12.10 -1.65
C GLY A 148 12.70 11.60 -3.09
N LEU A 149 13.72 10.79 -3.38
CA LEU A 149 13.92 10.18 -4.70
C LEU A 149 12.74 9.29 -5.11
N SER A 150 12.27 8.42 -4.20
CA SER A 150 11.10 7.56 -4.41
C SER A 150 9.84 8.37 -4.76
N LEU A 151 9.59 9.47 -4.04
CA LEU A 151 8.47 10.38 -4.34
C LEU A 151 8.62 11.06 -5.70
N THR A 152 9.83 11.46 -6.10
CA THR A 152 10.08 12.02 -7.44
C THR A 152 9.78 11.01 -8.54
N CYS A 153 10.21 9.76 -8.38
CA CYS A 153 9.90 8.67 -9.32
C CYS A 153 8.38 8.45 -9.49
N MET A 154 7.62 8.61 -8.41
CA MET A 154 6.18 8.40 -8.44
C MET A 154 5.38 9.62 -8.92
N LEU A 155 5.92 10.83 -8.73
CA LEU A 155 5.45 12.00 -9.46
C LEU A 155 5.67 11.86 -10.98
N PHE A 156 6.80 11.29 -11.39
CA PHE A 156 7.07 10.98 -12.80
C PHE A 156 6.08 9.94 -13.34
N PHE A 157 5.76 8.90 -12.56
CA PHE A 157 4.69 7.95 -12.89
C PHE A 157 3.34 8.65 -13.09
N LEU A 158 2.92 9.49 -12.14
CA LEU A 158 1.67 10.27 -12.25
C LEU A 158 1.62 11.11 -13.53
N ILE A 159 2.68 11.89 -13.81
CA ILE A 159 2.75 12.73 -15.01
C ILE A 159 2.66 11.87 -16.28
N SER A 160 3.32 10.72 -16.29
CA SER A 160 3.31 9.81 -17.44
C SER A 160 1.94 9.17 -17.66
N VAL A 161 1.22 8.78 -16.60
CA VAL A 161 -0.16 8.27 -16.68
C VAL A 161 -1.10 9.34 -17.25
N ILE A 162 -0.98 10.59 -16.78
CA ILE A 162 -1.76 11.71 -17.32
C ILE A 162 -1.46 11.89 -18.82
N TYR A 163 -0.18 11.95 -19.18
CA TYR A 163 0.24 12.10 -20.57
C TYR A 163 -0.29 10.97 -21.46
N LYS A 164 -0.17 9.72 -21.00
CA LYS A 164 -0.65 8.54 -21.72
C LYS A 164 -2.15 8.54 -21.90
N LYS A 165 -2.93 8.98 -20.91
CA LYS A 165 -4.38 9.14 -21.08
C LYS A 165 -4.72 10.05 -22.26
N PHE A 166 -4.03 11.18 -22.40
CA PHE A 166 -4.26 12.10 -23.52
C PHE A 166 -3.74 11.57 -24.86
N GLN A 167 -2.69 10.72 -24.84
CA GLN A 167 -2.12 10.13 -26.05
C GLN A 167 -2.94 8.96 -26.61
N LEU A 168 -3.38 8.04 -25.73
CA LEU A 168 -4.09 6.80 -26.11
C LEU A 168 -5.54 7.07 -26.55
N GLY A 169 -6.11 8.23 -26.24
CA GLY A 169 -7.51 8.53 -26.53
C GLY A 169 -8.47 7.50 -25.91
N CYS A 170 -9.73 7.50 -26.33
CA CYS A 170 -10.56 6.29 -26.21
C CYS A 170 -10.16 5.40 -27.40
N ALA A 171 -9.25 4.46 -27.18
CA ALA A 171 -8.93 3.45 -28.19
C ALA A 171 -10.09 2.45 -28.27
N MET A 172 -11.18 2.82 -28.94
CA MET A 172 -12.13 1.84 -29.45
C MET A 172 -11.38 0.94 -30.44
N GLY A 173 -11.11 -0.30 -30.03
CA GLY A 173 -10.68 -1.41 -30.89
C GLY A 173 -9.77 -1.02 -32.04
N ARG A 174 -8.50 -0.69 -31.77
CA ARG A 174 -7.51 -0.69 -32.85
C ARG A 174 -7.17 -2.14 -33.15
N ASN A 175 -7.93 -2.72 -34.08
CA ASN A 175 -7.55 -3.95 -34.77
C ASN A 175 -6.09 -3.79 -35.20
N GLU A 176 -5.20 -4.60 -34.64
CA GLU A 176 -3.89 -4.83 -35.22
C GLU A 176 -4.08 -5.56 -36.55
N THR A 177 -4.38 -4.80 -37.60
CA THR A 177 -4.12 -5.21 -38.97
C THR A 177 -3.68 -3.99 -39.75
N ALA A 178 -2.41 -3.62 -39.57
CA ALA A 178 -1.65 -3.02 -40.65
C ALA A 178 -1.26 -4.15 -41.62
N ALA A 179 -2.20 -4.56 -42.46
CA ALA A 179 -1.93 -5.28 -43.70
C ALA A 179 -3.14 -5.12 -44.64
N GLU A 180 -2.92 -4.34 -45.68
CA GLU A 180 -3.55 -4.34 -47.02
C GLU A 180 -4.91 -5.03 -47.27
N ASN A 181 -5.72 -4.29 -48.04
CA ASN A 181 -6.72 -4.73 -49.04
C ASN A 181 -8.22 -4.78 -48.67
N LYS A 182 -8.93 -3.80 -49.24
CA LYS A 182 -10.20 -3.84 -49.99
C LYS A 182 -11.32 -4.83 -49.56
N SER A 183 -12.49 -4.21 -49.33
CA SER A 183 -13.87 -4.65 -49.63
C SER A 183 -14.44 -5.90 -48.93
N ALA A 184 -15.35 -5.69 -47.97
CA ALA A 184 -16.73 -6.22 -47.95
C ALA A 184 -17.45 -5.82 -46.63
N PRO A 185 -18.79 -5.64 -46.62
CA PRO A 185 -19.54 -5.37 -45.40
C PRO A 185 -20.18 -6.62 -44.80
N SER A 186 -20.37 -6.56 -43.46
CA SER A 186 -21.40 -7.21 -42.62
C SER A 186 -21.10 -8.52 -41.87
N LEU A 187 -21.59 -8.49 -40.62
CA LEU A 187 -21.99 -9.57 -39.71
C LEU A 187 -20.90 -10.35 -38.94
N LEU A 188 -20.72 -9.99 -37.66
CA LEU A 188 -21.23 -10.82 -36.55
C LEU A 188 -21.18 -10.05 -35.21
N THR A 189 -22.32 -10.09 -34.54
CA THR A 189 -22.64 -9.50 -33.24
C THR A 189 -22.23 -10.48 -32.14
N GLN A 190 -21.30 -10.11 -31.26
CA GLN A 190 -21.22 -10.70 -29.91
C GLN A 190 -20.54 -9.74 -28.94
N GLY A 191 -21.19 -9.49 -27.81
CA GLY A 191 -21.05 -8.27 -27.01
C GLY A 191 -19.69 -8.03 -26.37
N LEU A 192 -19.21 -6.79 -26.50
CA LEU A 192 -18.45 -6.08 -25.47
C LEU A 192 -19.07 -4.68 -25.36
N ASN A 193 -19.96 -4.47 -24.40
CA ASN A 193 -20.37 -3.12 -23.98
C ASN A 193 -19.20 -2.49 -23.20
N THR A 194 -18.13 -2.10 -23.90
CA THR A 194 -17.07 -1.26 -23.33
C THR A 194 -17.18 0.12 -23.95
N SER A 195 -18.25 0.84 -23.60
CA SER A 195 -18.31 2.27 -23.88
C SER A 195 -17.22 2.96 -23.07
N CYS A 196 -16.47 3.87 -23.69
CA CYS A 196 -15.52 4.77 -23.02
C CYS A 196 -16.24 5.83 -22.19
N GLU A 197 -17.22 5.40 -21.42
CA GLU A 197 -18.05 6.24 -20.58
C GLU A 197 -17.62 6.02 -19.13
N ALA A 198 -17.23 7.10 -18.47
CA ALA A 198 -16.83 7.05 -17.08
C ALA A 198 -18.07 6.76 -16.22
N GLN A 199 -18.05 5.65 -15.50
CA GLN A 199 -19.12 5.34 -14.55
C GLN A 199 -18.90 6.17 -13.29
N MET A 200 -19.89 6.99 -12.95
CA MET A 200 -19.83 7.84 -11.75
C MET A 200 -20.10 7.06 -10.47
N PHE A 201 -20.95 6.04 -10.55
CA PHE A 201 -21.31 5.16 -9.45
C PHE A 201 -21.42 3.72 -9.97
N THR A 202 -20.65 2.82 -9.38
CA THR A 202 -20.68 1.40 -9.68
C THR A 202 -20.65 0.64 -8.37
N ALA A 203 -21.60 -0.29 -8.20
CA ALA A 203 -21.64 -1.18 -7.06
C ALA A 203 -21.51 -2.61 -7.57
N ASP A 204 -20.26 -3.05 -7.71
CA ASP A 204 -19.92 -4.42 -8.11
C ASP A 204 -19.54 -5.26 -6.88
N SER A 205 -19.71 -6.58 -7.00
CA SER A 205 -19.24 -7.60 -6.05
C SER A 205 -17.74 -7.45 -5.69
N GLN A 206 -16.93 -6.90 -6.59
CA GLN A 206 -15.50 -6.64 -6.34
C GLN A 206 -15.23 -5.44 -5.41
N MET A 207 -16.25 -4.65 -5.08
CA MET A 207 -16.17 -3.52 -4.15
C MET A 207 -15.67 -3.93 -2.75
N PHE A 208 -15.83 -5.21 -2.37
CA PHE A 208 -15.30 -5.71 -1.10
C PHE A 208 -13.77 -5.77 -1.03
N TYR A 209 -13.07 -5.79 -2.17
CA TYR A 209 -11.61 -5.66 -2.22
C TYR A 209 -11.17 -4.20 -2.31
N THR A 210 -12.00 -3.30 -2.84
CA THR A 210 -11.61 -1.90 -3.11
C THR A 210 -11.44 -1.09 -1.83
N VAL A 211 -12.39 -1.18 -0.88
CA VAL A 211 -12.30 -0.44 0.39
C VAL A 211 -11.07 -0.89 1.21
N PRO A 212 -10.77 -2.19 1.35
CA PRO A 212 -9.49 -2.67 1.90
C PRO A 212 -8.24 -2.14 1.19
N ILE A 213 -8.20 -2.11 -0.14
CA ILE A 213 -7.07 -1.57 -0.91
C ILE A 213 -6.85 -0.09 -0.55
N MET A 214 -7.94 0.69 -0.49
CA MET A 214 -7.88 2.12 -0.13
C MET A 214 -7.44 2.31 1.33
N ALA A 215 -7.95 1.49 2.26
CA ALA A 215 -7.55 1.53 3.65
C ALA A 215 -6.05 1.21 3.80
N PHE A 216 -5.58 0.16 3.13
CA PHE A 216 -4.17 -0.22 3.07
C PHE A 216 -3.29 0.93 2.58
N ALA A 217 -3.70 1.64 1.51
CA ALA A 217 -2.93 2.75 0.93
C ALA A 217 -2.75 3.96 1.87
N PHE A 218 -3.56 4.10 2.92
CA PHE A 218 -3.46 5.21 3.89
C PHE A 218 -2.95 4.80 5.27
N VAL A 219 -2.50 3.55 5.44
CA VAL A 219 -1.85 3.13 6.69
C VAL A 219 -0.43 3.68 6.72
N CYS A 220 -0.16 4.58 7.66
CA CYS A 220 1.21 5.00 7.99
C CYS A 220 1.49 4.99 9.50
N HIS A 221 0.51 4.55 10.29
CA HIS A 221 0.50 4.55 11.75
C HIS A 221 1.74 3.92 12.40
N PRO A 222 2.31 2.80 11.89
CA PRO A 222 3.54 2.23 12.44
C PRO A 222 4.76 3.16 12.35
N GLU A 223 4.81 4.03 11.34
CA GLU A 223 5.94 4.92 11.05
C GLU A 223 5.83 6.29 11.76
N VAL A 224 4.62 6.69 12.16
CA VAL A 224 4.37 8.01 12.77
C VAL A 224 5.22 8.23 14.03
N LEU A 225 5.27 7.27 14.95
CA LEU A 225 6.00 7.42 16.22
C LEU A 225 7.53 7.37 16.05
N PRO A 226 8.11 6.44 15.26
CA PRO A 226 9.52 6.52 14.86
C PRO A 226 9.89 7.87 14.23
N ILE A 227 9.13 8.35 13.24
CA ILE A 227 9.39 9.65 12.60
C ILE A 227 9.26 10.80 13.60
N TYR A 228 8.35 10.69 14.57
CA TYR A 228 8.21 11.69 15.63
C TYR A 228 9.45 11.77 16.53
N THR A 229 10.15 10.66 16.78
CA THR A 229 11.41 10.69 17.57
C THR A 229 12.57 11.35 16.83
N GLU A 230 12.55 11.33 15.50
CA GLU A 230 13.59 11.93 14.65
C GLU A 230 13.26 13.37 14.24
N LEU A 231 12.08 13.88 14.62
CA LEU A 231 11.62 15.21 14.24
C LEU A 231 12.44 16.32 14.93
N TYR A 232 12.92 17.29 14.15
CA TYR A 232 13.61 18.46 14.68
C TYR A 232 12.69 19.29 15.59
N ARG A 233 13.06 19.37 16.89
CA ARG A 233 12.25 19.95 17.97
C ARG A 233 10.86 19.32 18.03
N PRO A 234 10.73 18.11 18.61
CA PRO A 234 9.52 17.32 18.53
C PRO A 234 8.37 17.95 19.31
N SER A 235 7.24 18.23 18.65
CA SER A 235 5.99 18.62 19.30
C SER A 235 4.78 17.97 18.63
N LYS A 236 3.68 17.77 19.38
CA LYS A 236 2.44 17.17 18.86
C LYS A 236 1.92 17.93 17.65
N ARG A 237 1.88 19.26 17.73
CA ARG A 237 1.39 20.14 16.65
C ARG A 237 2.22 19.98 15.38
N ARG A 238 3.54 19.92 15.50
CA ARG A 238 4.44 19.76 14.34
C ARG A 238 4.29 18.39 13.71
N MET A 239 4.23 17.31 14.51
CA MET A 239 4.04 15.97 13.97
C MET A 239 2.65 15.81 13.31
N GLN A 240 1.60 16.40 13.88
CA GLN A 240 0.28 16.43 13.24
C GLN A 240 0.31 17.22 11.92
N ALA A 241 1.03 18.35 11.86
CA ALA A 241 1.17 19.10 10.62
C ALA A 241 1.91 18.27 9.55
N VAL A 242 2.97 17.54 9.93
CA VAL A 242 3.66 16.60 9.05
C VAL A 242 2.70 15.54 8.53
N ALA A 243 1.88 14.94 9.41
CA ALA A 243 0.88 13.96 9.02
C ALA A 243 -0.18 14.52 8.07
N ASN A 244 -0.77 15.67 8.38
CA ASN A 244 -1.81 16.30 7.56
C ASN A 244 -1.28 16.70 6.17
N VAL A 245 -0.08 17.28 6.10
CA VAL A 245 0.55 17.63 4.81
C VAL A 245 0.85 16.38 4.00
N SER A 246 1.37 15.32 4.63
CA SER A 246 1.70 14.07 3.93
C SER A 246 0.44 13.37 3.41
N ILE A 247 -0.60 13.22 4.25
CA ILE A 247 -1.89 12.63 3.86
C ILE A 247 -2.56 13.46 2.76
N GLY A 248 -2.58 14.79 2.88
CA GLY A 248 -3.17 15.67 1.87
C GLY A 248 -2.45 15.57 0.53
N ALA A 249 -1.10 15.55 0.54
CA ALA A 249 -0.31 15.36 -0.67
C ALA A 249 -0.60 14.00 -1.32
N MET A 250 -0.66 12.92 -0.53
CA MET A 250 -0.95 11.58 -1.06
C MET A 250 -2.38 11.45 -1.55
N PHE A 251 -3.36 12.05 -0.88
CA PHE A 251 -4.74 12.12 -1.38
C PHE A 251 -4.81 12.71 -2.78
N CYS A 252 -4.11 13.83 -3.04
CA CYS A 252 -4.05 14.42 -4.37
C CYS A 252 -3.35 13.49 -5.38
N MET A 253 -2.19 12.93 -5.04
CA MET A 253 -1.47 12.02 -5.94
C MET A 253 -2.30 10.78 -6.28
N TYR A 254 -2.91 10.16 -5.28
CA TYR A 254 -3.77 8.98 -5.41
C TYR A 254 -5.02 9.27 -6.21
N GLY A 255 -5.71 10.37 -5.90
CA GLY A 255 -6.92 10.77 -6.62
C GLY A 255 -6.63 11.01 -8.11
N LEU A 256 -5.56 11.74 -8.43
CA LEU A 256 -5.17 12.00 -9.81
C LEU A 256 -4.72 10.71 -10.51
N THR A 257 -3.82 9.94 -9.91
CA THR A 257 -3.31 8.69 -10.52
C THR A 257 -4.44 7.70 -10.77
N ALA A 258 -5.33 7.51 -9.80
CA ALA A 258 -6.48 6.62 -9.95
C ALA A 258 -7.47 7.12 -11.01
N THR A 259 -7.73 8.43 -11.06
CA THR A 259 -8.64 9.03 -12.06
C THR A 259 -8.11 8.85 -13.47
N PHE A 260 -6.87 9.29 -13.74
CA PHE A 260 -6.30 9.19 -15.08
C PHE A 260 -5.98 7.75 -15.46
N GLY A 261 -5.60 6.91 -14.49
CA GLY A 261 -5.43 5.48 -14.67
C GLY A 261 -6.72 4.76 -15.07
N TYR A 262 -7.80 4.99 -14.31
CA TYR A 262 -9.13 4.49 -14.63
C TYR A 262 -9.61 5.00 -15.98
N LEU A 263 -9.49 6.30 -16.26
CA LEU A 263 -9.91 6.84 -17.55
C LEU A 263 -9.11 6.31 -18.74
N THR A 264 -7.94 5.69 -18.52
CA THR A 264 -7.14 5.09 -19.60
C THR A 264 -7.75 3.76 -20.06
N PHE A 265 -8.22 2.91 -19.14
CA PHE A 265 -8.68 1.54 -19.43
C PHE A 265 -10.15 1.25 -19.06
N TYR A 266 -10.83 2.20 -18.43
CA TYR A 266 -12.23 2.14 -17.97
C TYR A 266 -12.54 0.88 -17.13
N SER A 267 -13.49 0.06 -17.56
CA SER A 267 -13.92 -1.16 -16.84
C SER A 267 -12.91 -2.31 -16.91
N SER A 268 -11.86 -2.19 -17.73
CA SER A 268 -10.87 -3.26 -17.96
C SER A 268 -9.57 -3.04 -17.18
N VAL A 269 -9.60 -2.26 -16.10
CA VAL A 269 -8.40 -2.01 -15.27
C VAL A 269 -8.08 -3.26 -14.45
N GLU A 270 -6.87 -3.80 -14.62
CA GLU A 270 -6.35 -4.86 -13.77
C GLU A 270 -5.85 -4.35 -12.40
N ALA A 271 -5.68 -5.27 -11.45
CA ALA A 271 -5.20 -4.97 -10.10
C ALA A 271 -3.81 -4.30 -10.07
N GLU A 272 -3.00 -4.51 -11.10
CA GLU A 272 -1.74 -3.81 -11.35
C GLU A 272 -1.83 -3.05 -12.67
N MET A 273 -2.12 -1.75 -12.60
CA MET A 273 -2.33 -0.93 -13.80
C MET A 273 -1.09 -0.85 -14.71
N LEU A 274 0.12 -1.02 -14.17
CA LEU A 274 1.37 -0.89 -14.94
C LEU A 274 1.53 -2.01 -15.99
N HIS A 275 0.91 -3.17 -15.73
CA HIS A 275 0.90 -4.31 -16.62
C HIS A 275 0.08 -4.04 -17.90
N MET A 276 -0.92 -3.16 -17.82
CA MET A 276 -1.83 -2.83 -18.92
C MET A 276 -1.22 -1.91 -20.00
N TYR A 277 -0.07 -1.32 -19.72
CA TYR A 277 0.63 -0.48 -20.70
C TYR A 277 1.53 -1.32 -21.61
N SER A 278 1.61 -0.92 -22.89
CA SER A 278 2.45 -1.57 -23.89
C SER A 278 3.91 -1.66 -23.44
N GLN A 279 4.52 -2.82 -23.66
CA GLN A 279 5.89 -3.12 -23.28
C GLN A 279 6.92 -2.40 -24.17
N GLN A 280 6.55 -2.06 -25.40
CA GLN A 280 7.46 -1.46 -26.40
C GLN A 280 7.58 0.06 -26.28
N ASP A 281 6.79 0.68 -25.39
CA ASP A 281 6.76 2.13 -25.26
C ASP A 281 7.88 2.64 -24.34
N LEU A 282 8.82 3.39 -24.91
CA LEU A 282 9.99 3.90 -24.19
C LEU A 282 9.61 4.72 -22.95
N LEU A 283 8.50 5.48 -22.99
CA LEU A 283 8.06 6.24 -21.81
C LEU A 283 7.63 5.30 -20.68
N ILE A 284 6.88 4.24 -21.02
CA ILE A 284 6.42 3.24 -20.05
C ILE A 284 7.59 2.43 -19.49
N LEU A 285 8.58 2.10 -20.33
CA LEU A 285 9.81 1.44 -19.87
C LEU A 285 10.54 2.29 -18.82
N CYS A 286 10.69 3.60 -19.07
CA CYS A 286 11.26 4.54 -18.09
C CYS A 286 10.42 4.62 -16.81
N VAL A 287 9.09 4.58 -16.92
CA VAL A 287 8.17 4.55 -15.77
C VAL A 287 8.35 3.25 -14.96
N ARG A 288 8.44 2.10 -15.61
CA ARG A 288 8.69 0.81 -14.95
C ARG A 288 9.98 0.83 -14.16
N LEU A 289 11.07 1.32 -14.76
CA LEU A 289 12.34 1.50 -14.06
C LEU A 289 12.21 2.44 -12.85
N ALA A 290 11.50 3.56 -13.00
CA ALA A 290 11.29 4.52 -11.91
C ALA A 290 10.47 3.92 -10.76
N VAL A 291 9.39 3.17 -11.06
CA VAL A 291 8.57 2.48 -10.07
C VAL A 291 9.39 1.38 -9.38
N LEU A 292 10.13 0.56 -10.13
CA LEU A 292 11.02 -0.48 -9.59
C LEU A 292 12.08 0.10 -8.64
N LEU A 293 12.68 1.23 -9.01
CA LEU A 293 13.62 1.95 -8.15
C LEU A 293 12.93 2.45 -6.87
N ALA A 294 11.76 3.08 -7.00
CA ALA A 294 11.00 3.61 -5.87
C ALA A 294 10.58 2.52 -4.87
N VAL A 295 10.04 1.39 -5.35
CA VAL A 295 9.64 0.28 -4.48
C VAL A 295 10.86 -0.37 -3.81
N THR A 296 11.96 -0.57 -4.55
CA THR A 296 13.20 -1.13 -3.99
C THR A 296 13.78 -0.26 -2.88
N LEU A 297 13.75 1.07 -3.03
CA LEU A 297 14.18 2.01 -1.98
C LEU A 297 13.23 2.08 -0.79
N THR A 298 11.98 1.67 -0.96
CA THR A 298 10.94 1.70 0.09
C THR A 298 10.93 0.44 0.95
N VAL A 299 11.35 -0.73 0.41
CA VAL A 299 11.42 -1.98 1.19
C VAL A 299 12.26 -1.84 2.49
N PRO A 300 13.48 -1.25 2.49
CA PRO A 300 14.26 -1.07 3.70
C PRO A 300 13.59 -0.16 4.75
N VAL A 301 12.81 0.82 4.29
CA VAL A 301 12.04 1.73 5.16
C VAL A 301 11.00 0.93 5.94
N VAL A 302 10.21 0.12 5.24
CA VAL A 302 9.14 -0.69 5.84
C VAL A 302 9.67 -1.85 6.69
N LEU A 303 10.87 -2.35 6.38
CA LEU A 303 11.54 -3.36 7.22
C LEU A 303 11.91 -2.80 8.61
N PHE A 304 12.16 -1.49 8.71
CA PHE A 304 12.68 -0.89 9.95
C PHE A 304 11.72 -1.06 11.15
N PRO A 305 10.43 -0.72 11.08
CA PRO A 305 9.53 -0.97 12.20
C PRO A 305 9.28 -2.46 12.45
N ILE A 306 9.31 -3.34 11.45
CA ILE A 306 9.14 -4.79 11.70
C ILE A 306 10.28 -5.28 12.58
N ARG A 307 11.51 -4.91 12.23
CA ARG A 307 12.70 -5.27 13.00
C ARG A 307 12.63 -4.70 14.41
N ARG A 308 12.18 -3.45 14.56
CA ARG A 308 11.98 -2.81 15.87
C ARG A 308 10.92 -3.54 16.70
N ALA A 309 9.77 -3.87 16.10
CA ALA A 309 8.68 -4.60 16.74
C ALA A 309 9.13 -5.99 17.20
N LEU A 310 9.78 -6.77 16.33
CA LEU A 310 10.31 -8.09 16.67
C LEU A 310 11.40 -8.03 17.73
N GLN A 311 12.30 -7.05 17.67
CA GLN A 311 13.32 -6.90 18.70
C GLN A 311 12.70 -6.53 20.06
N GLN A 312 11.69 -5.67 20.09
CA GLN A 312 10.96 -5.33 21.31
C GLN A 312 10.13 -6.50 21.86
N LEU A 313 9.64 -7.38 20.98
CA LEU A 313 8.83 -8.55 21.34
C LEU A 313 9.69 -9.70 21.87
N LEU A 314 10.72 -10.10 21.12
CA LEU A 314 11.56 -11.26 21.42
C LEU A 314 12.70 -10.95 22.39
N PHE A 315 13.23 -9.72 22.37
CA PHE A 315 14.45 -9.35 23.11
C PHE A 315 14.36 -7.95 23.76
N PRO A 316 13.34 -7.70 24.62
CA PRO A 316 13.06 -6.37 25.17
C PRO A 316 14.20 -5.74 25.98
N SER A 317 15.07 -6.55 26.59
CA SER A 317 16.13 -6.11 27.53
C SER A 317 17.55 -6.38 27.03
N LYS A 318 17.73 -6.88 25.80
CA LYS A 318 19.07 -7.23 25.27
C LYS A 318 19.66 -6.06 24.49
N ALA A 319 20.92 -5.71 24.79
CA ALA A 319 21.71 -4.77 24.00
C ALA A 319 21.84 -5.22 22.54
N PHE A 320 22.10 -4.27 21.64
CA PHE A 320 22.26 -4.52 20.21
C PHE A 320 23.33 -5.58 19.92
N SER A 321 23.05 -6.49 18.99
CA SER A 321 24.01 -7.48 18.52
C SER A 321 23.87 -7.67 17.00
N TRP A 322 24.97 -7.57 16.27
CA TRP A 322 25.00 -7.75 14.81
C TRP A 322 24.42 -9.07 14.32
N PRO A 323 24.75 -10.25 14.90
CA PRO A 323 24.21 -11.52 14.41
C PRO A 323 22.69 -11.57 14.47
N ARG A 324 22.10 -11.08 15.57
CA ARG A 324 20.63 -11.00 15.72
C ARG A 324 20.02 -10.02 14.72
N HIS A 325 20.68 -8.89 14.49
CA HIS A 325 20.22 -7.88 13.55
C HIS A 325 20.15 -8.43 12.12
N VAL A 326 21.19 -9.14 11.70
CA VAL A 326 21.27 -9.79 10.39
C VAL A 326 20.28 -10.96 10.30
N ALA A 327 20.20 -11.80 11.34
CA ALA A 327 19.29 -12.95 11.36
C ALA A 327 17.81 -12.54 11.24
N ILE A 328 17.37 -11.50 11.97
CA ILE A 328 16.00 -11.00 11.86
C ILE A 328 15.70 -10.50 10.44
N ALA A 329 16.62 -9.71 9.85
CA ALA A 329 16.45 -9.20 8.49
C ALA A 329 16.39 -10.34 7.46
N LEU A 330 17.28 -11.33 7.57
CA LEU A 330 17.32 -12.49 6.68
C LEU A 330 16.05 -13.34 6.78
N ILE A 331 15.62 -13.69 7.99
CA ILE A 331 14.42 -14.50 8.22
C ILE A 331 13.18 -13.79 7.66
N LEU A 332 13.04 -12.49 7.92
CA LEU A 332 11.94 -11.69 7.39
C LEU A 332 11.96 -11.65 5.87
N LEU A 333 13.12 -11.41 5.26
CA LEU A 333 13.24 -11.31 3.82
C LEU A 333 12.94 -12.66 3.14
N VAL A 334 13.41 -13.77 3.71
CA VAL A 334 13.07 -15.13 3.23
C VAL A 334 11.58 -15.39 3.34
N LEU A 335 10.96 -15.06 4.49
CA LEU A 335 9.52 -15.23 4.70
C LEU A 335 8.70 -14.46 3.66
N VAL A 336 9.04 -13.20 3.40
CA VAL A 336 8.32 -12.36 2.42
C VAL A 336 8.54 -12.89 0.99
N ASN A 337 9.76 -13.31 0.63
CA ASN A 337 10.02 -13.89 -0.69
C ASN A 337 9.20 -15.17 -0.92
N VAL A 338 9.16 -16.07 0.06
CA VAL A 338 8.33 -17.29 -0.02
C VAL A 338 6.86 -16.93 -0.19
N LEU A 339 6.35 -15.96 0.57
CA LEU A 339 4.96 -15.52 0.45
C LEU A 339 4.65 -15.00 -0.97
N VAL A 340 5.51 -14.16 -1.54
CA VAL A 340 5.31 -13.59 -2.88
C VAL A 340 5.43 -14.64 -4.00
N ILE A 341 6.25 -15.67 -3.81
CA ILE A 341 6.32 -16.78 -4.78
C ILE A 341 5.01 -17.58 -4.76
N CYS A 342 4.42 -17.80 -3.59
CA CYS A 342 3.18 -18.57 -3.44
C CYS A 342 1.90 -17.80 -3.82
N VAL A 343 1.90 -16.47 -3.75
CA VAL A 343 0.70 -15.67 -4.04
C VAL A 343 0.55 -15.43 -5.54
N PRO A 344 -0.63 -15.74 -6.13
CA PRO A 344 -0.87 -15.57 -7.56
C PRO A 344 -1.21 -14.13 -7.95
N THR A 345 -1.95 -13.38 -7.11
CA THR A 345 -2.39 -12.02 -7.43
C THR A 345 -2.06 -11.02 -6.33
N ILE A 346 -1.64 -9.81 -6.74
CA ILE A 346 -1.38 -8.70 -5.80
C ILE A 346 -2.67 -8.23 -5.09
N ARG A 347 -3.83 -8.40 -5.74
CA ARG A 347 -5.15 -8.08 -5.20
C ARG A 347 -5.42 -8.82 -3.89
N ASP A 348 -5.06 -10.10 -3.81
CA ASP A 348 -5.28 -10.89 -2.59
C ASP A 348 -4.42 -10.37 -1.43
N ILE A 349 -3.18 -9.93 -1.71
CA ILE A 349 -2.32 -9.29 -0.71
C ILE A 349 -2.99 -8.03 -0.17
N PHE A 350 -3.43 -7.13 -1.06
CA PHE A 350 -4.08 -5.89 -0.64
C PHE A 350 -5.40 -6.12 0.08
N GLY A 351 -6.21 -7.09 -0.39
CA GLY A 351 -7.47 -7.47 0.24
C GLY A 351 -7.28 -7.98 1.66
N VAL A 352 -6.40 -8.97 1.86
CA VAL A 352 -6.17 -9.59 3.18
C VAL A 352 -5.54 -8.60 4.15
N ILE A 353 -4.49 -7.90 3.72
CA ILE A 353 -3.76 -6.98 4.60
C ILE A 353 -4.61 -5.72 4.86
N GLY A 354 -5.34 -5.23 3.86
CA GLY A 354 -6.23 -4.08 3.97
C GLY A 354 -7.51 -4.35 4.78
N SER A 355 -7.99 -5.58 4.84
CA SER A 355 -9.18 -5.95 5.62
C SER A 355 -8.85 -6.30 7.08
N THR A 356 -7.61 -6.68 7.39
CA THR A 356 -7.17 -7.07 8.73
C THR A 356 -6.36 -5.98 9.43
N SER A 357 -5.18 -5.69 8.88
CA SER A 357 -4.18 -4.84 9.52
C SER A 357 -4.52 -3.36 9.43
N ALA A 358 -5.09 -2.91 8.31
CA ALA A 358 -5.46 -1.51 8.12
C ALA A 358 -6.57 -1.08 9.10
N PRO A 359 -7.71 -1.79 9.23
CA PRO A 359 -8.70 -1.43 10.23
C PRO A 359 -8.17 -1.47 11.66
N SER A 360 -7.30 -2.44 11.95
CA SER A 360 -6.66 -2.56 13.26
C SER A 360 -5.80 -1.34 13.60
N LEU A 361 -4.98 -0.87 12.66
CA LEU A 361 -4.05 0.25 12.87
C LEU A 361 -4.70 1.63 12.75
N ILE A 362 -5.70 1.79 11.88
CA ILE A 362 -6.39 3.07 11.64
C ILE A 362 -7.49 3.28 12.67
N PHE A 363 -8.32 2.27 12.97
CA PHE A 363 -9.53 2.47 13.76
C PHE A 363 -9.42 1.90 15.17
N ILE A 364 -9.11 0.60 15.27
CA ILE A 364 -9.30 -0.17 16.51
C ILE A 364 -8.25 0.20 17.57
N LEU A 365 -6.95 0.11 17.24
CA LEU A 365 -5.88 0.35 18.22
C LEU A 365 -5.85 1.80 18.72
N PRO A 366 -5.92 2.84 17.85
CA PRO A 366 -5.94 4.24 18.30
C PRO A 366 -7.15 4.56 19.18
N SER A 367 -8.33 4.01 18.87
CA SER A 367 -9.54 4.12 19.70
C SER A 367 -9.34 3.51 21.08
N ILE A 368 -8.87 2.26 21.15
CA ILE A 368 -8.65 1.56 22.42
C ILE A 368 -7.61 2.30 23.27
N PHE A 369 -6.53 2.78 22.65
CA PHE A 369 -5.51 3.55 23.35
C PHE A 369 -6.09 4.84 23.93
N TYR A 370 -6.87 5.59 23.16
CA TYR A 370 -7.49 6.82 23.63
C TYR A 370 -8.40 6.57 24.84
N LEU A 371 -9.27 5.55 24.76
CA LEU A 371 -10.21 5.22 25.81
C LEU A 371 -9.54 4.71 27.11
N ARG A 372 -8.42 3.98 26.99
CA ARG A 372 -7.72 3.38 28.14
C ARG A 372 -6.65 4.27 28.75
N ILE A 373 -5.99 5.10 27.95
CA ILE A 373 -4.85 5.91 28.41
C ILE A 373 -5.30 7.26 28.96
N ILE A 374 -6.32 7.88 28.38
CA ILE A 374 -6.75 9.21 28.82
C ILE A 374 -7.55 9.08 30.13
N PRO A 375 -7.05 9.67 31.23
CA PRO A 375 -7.68 9.54 32.54
C PRO A 375 -9.14 10.02 32.49
N SER A 376 -10.02 9.29 33.16
CA SER A 376 -11.43 9.69 33.31
C SER A 376 -11.59 10.99 34.10
N ASP A 377 -10.58 11.35 34.89
CA ASP A 377 -10.52 12.57 35.68
C ASP A 377 -10.29 13.83 34.82
N VAL A 378 -9.67 13.66 33.64
CA VAL A 378 -9.43 14.74 32.67
C VAL A 378 -10.56 14.79 31.65
N GLU A 379 -11.01 13.62 31.18
CA GLU A 379 -12.15 13.51 30.27
C GLU A 379 -13.12 12.43 30.78
N PRO A 380 -14.34 12.78 31.25
CA PRO A 380 -15.29 11.80 31.73
C PRO A 380 -15.69 10.82 30.62
N LEU A 381 -16.07 9.58 30.98
CA LEU A 381 -16.37 8.53 30.00
C LEU A 381 -17.51 8.89 29.03
N TYR A 382 -18.43 9.76 29.46
CA TYR A 382 -19.55 10.26 28.65
C TYR A 382 -19.20 11.53 27.86
N SER A 383 -17.93 11.93 27.81
CA SER A 383 -17.49 13.07 27.02
C SER A 383 -17.61 12.79 25.52
N TRP A 384 -17.92 13.84 24.76
CA TRP A 384 -18.03 13.75 23.29
C TRP A 384 -16.78 13.13 22.63
N PRO A 385 -15.52 13.47 23.01
CA PRO A 385 -14.33 12.85 22.43
C PRO A 385 -14.22 11.35 22.67
N LYS A 386 -14.62 10.86 23.86
CA LYS A 386 -14.59 9.42 24.18
C LYS A 386 -15.69 8.66 23.43
N ILE A 387 -16.88 9.24 23.27
CA ILE A 387 -17.94 8.66 22.43
C ILE A 387 -17.49 8.59 20.97
N GLN A 388 -16.87 9.65 20.44
CA GLN A 388 -16.30 9.64 19.09
C GLN A 388 -15.24 8.55 18.93
N ALA A 389 -14.31 8.42 19.88
CA ALA A 389 -13.30 7.36 19.86
C ALA A 389 -13.95 5.97 19.90
N LEU A 390 -14.98 5.76 20.71
CA LEU A 390 -15.70 4.48 20.78
C LEU A 390 -16.39 4.14 19.45
N CYS A 391 -17.16 5.07 18.89
CA CYS A 391 -17.81 4.90 17.59
C CYS A 391 -16.77 4.61 16.48
N PHE A 392 -15.63 5.29 16.52
CA PHE A 392 -14.52 5.08 15.59
C PHE A 392 -13.93 3.66 15.70
N GLY A 393 -13.77 3.14 16.92
CA GLY A 393 -13.32 1.76 17.15
C GLY A 393 -14.34 0.72 16.68
N VAL A 394 -15.63 0.94 16.97
CA VAL A 394 -16.73 0.06 16.52
C VAL A 394 -16.82 0.02 15.00
N LEU A 395 -16.71 1.17 14.33
CA LEU A 395 -16.64 1.25 12.86
C LEU A 395 -15.49 0.39 12.32
N GLY A 396 -14.32 0.42 12.96
CA GLY A 396 -13.19 -0.43 12.61
C GLY A 396 -13.46 -1.93 12.72
N VAL A 397 -14.12 -2.35 13.80
CA VAL A 397 -14.51 -3.76 14.00
C VAL A 397 -15.53 -4.20 12.95
N LEU A 398 -16.53 -3.37 12.66
CA LEU A 398 -17.50 -3.63 11.61
C LEU A 398 -16.84 -3.73 10.24
N PHE A 399 -15.96 -2.78 9.91
CA PHE A 399 -15.21 -2.79 8.64
C PHE A 399 -14.37 -4.06 8.48
N MET A 400 -13.66 -4.48 9.54
CA MET A 400 -12.88 -5.72 9.55
C MET A 400 -13.77 -6.97 9.39
N ALA A 401 -14.86 -7.06 10.16
CA ALA A 401 -15.76 -8.21 10.12
C ALA A 401 -16.47 -8.36 8.77
N ILE A 402 -16.95 -7.25 8.21
CA ILE A 402 -17.61 -7.22 6.90
C ILE A 402 -16.61 -7.62 5.81
N SER A 403 -15.44 -6.97 5.76
CA SER A 403 -14.46 -7.22 4.69
C SER A 403 -13.91 -8.65 4.72
N LEU A 404 -13.58 -9.16 5.92
CA LEU A 404 -13.14 -10.55 6.09
C LEU A 404 -14.24 -11.54 5.74
N GLY A 405 -15.47 -11.31 6.22
CA GLY A 405 -16.62 -12.19 5.94
C GLY A 405 -16.87 -12.36 4.45
N PHE A 406 -16.84 -11.26 3.69
CA PHE A 406 -17.01 -11.30 2.24
C PHE A 406 -15.83 -11.97 1.52
N MET A 407 -14.58 -11.71 1.91
CA MET A 407 -13.44 -12.39 1.29
C MET A 407 -13.47 -13.90 1.52
N PHE A 408 -13.75 -14.35 2.75
CA PHE A 408 -13.85 -15.78 3.04
C PHE A 408 -15.03 -16.43 2.30
N ALA A 409 -16.16 -15.74 2.18
CA ALA A 409 -17.29 -16.20 1.39
C ALA A 409 -16.91 -16.35 -0.09
N ASN A 410 -16.20 -15.37 -0.67
CA ASN A 410 -15.77 -15.39 -2.07
C ASN A 410 -14.76 -16.52 -2.36
N TRP A 411 -13.84 -16.78 -1.43
CA TRP A 411 -12.93 -17.91 -1.52
C TRP A 411 -13.65 -19.26 -1.39
N ALA A 412 -14.67 -19.34 -0.53
CA ALA A 412 -15.46 -20.56 -0.35
C ALA A 412 -16.35 -20.87 -1.55
N THR A 413 -16.87 -19.85 -2.25
CA THR A 413 -17.72 -20.03 -3.45
C THR A 413 -16.92 -20.25 -4.73
N GLY A 414 -15.58 -20.16 -4.70
CA GLY A 414 -14.70 -20.42 -5.85
C GLY A 414 -14.78 -19.39 -6.97
N GLN A 415 -15.46 -18.26 -6.77
CA GLN A 415 -15.57 -17.19 -7.78
C GLN A 415 -14.23 -16.48 -8.07
N SER A 416 -13.20 -16.67 -7.23
CA SER A 416 -11.85 -16.14 -7.45
C SER A 416 -11.10 -16.77 -8.64
N HIS A 417 -11.50 -17.95 -9.11
CA HIS A 417 -10.84 -18.63 -10.24
C HIS A 417 -11.40 -18.27 -11.62
N VAL A 418 -12.49 -17.49 -11.70
CA VAL A 418 -13.20 -17.26 -12.97
C VAL A 418 -12.74 -15.98 -13.69
N SER A 419 -11.97 -15.09 -13.04
CA SER A 419 -11.53 -13.82 -13.65
C SER A 419 -10.09 -13.80 -14.18
N GLY A 420 -9.48 -14.96 -14.40
CA GLY A 420 -8.07 -15.09 -14.75
C GLY A 420 -7.82 -16.08 -15.89
N HIS A 421 -8.49 -15.87 -17.02
CA HIS A 421 -8.13 -16.45 -18.31
C HIS A 421 -8.26 -15.38 -19.40
#